data_AF-A0A967LYB4-F1
#
_entry.id   AF-A0A967LYB4-F1
#
_cell.length_a   1.000
_cell.length_b   1.000
_cell.length_c   1.000
_cell.angle_alpha   90.00
_cell.angle_beta   90.00
_cell.angle_gamma   90.00
#
_symmetry.space_group_name_H-M   'P 1'
#
loop_
_entity.id
_entity.type
_entity.pdbx_description
1 polymer ?
#
loop_
_entity_poly.entity_id
_entity_poly.type
_entity_poly.pdbx_seq_one_letter_code
_entity_poly.pdbx_strand_id
1 'polypeptide(L)'
;MLFINIILPVFLIVAAGYIFERKARVDFRPLTDSSLYIFSPALVLSALVKHDISLALTGDILLFMVLYTAVMAAAAFVAARLMSFDSEQKRALSLTTVFMNVGNFGLPLTWFAFGEEGLEISIMTFVLFNIPLGTLAIVIAQGRGTA
;
A
#
# COMPACT_ATOMS: atom_id res chain seq x y z
N MET A 1 24.30 -4.37 1.18
CA MET A 1 23.83 -4.65 2.56
C MET A 1 22.35 -4.28 2.75
N LEU A 2 21.89 -3.10 2.30
CA LEU A 2 20.46 -2.69 2.35
C LEU A 2 19.49 -3.75 1.81
N PHE A 3 19.73 -4.33 0.63
CA PHE A 3 18.85 -5.35 0.05
C PHE A 3 18.67 -6.58 0.95
N ILE A 4 19.76 -7.09 1.52
CA ILE A 4 19.76 -8.30 2.34
C ILE A 4 19.10 -8.05 3.70
N ASN A 5 19.27 -6.86 4.28
CA ASN A 5 18.75 -6.57 5.62
C ASN A 5 17.31 -6.06 5.61
N ILE A 6 16.86 -5.49 4.49
CA ILE A 6 15.55 -4.79 4.42
C ILE A 6 14.58 -5.54 3.51
N ILE A 7 15.01 -5.86 2.28
CA ILE A 7 14.10 -6.38 1.25
C ILE A 7 13.96 -7.90 1.39
N LEU A 8 15.08 -8.61 1.57
CA LEU A 8 15.08 -10.08 1.69
C LEU A 8 14.15 -10.59 2.81
N PRO A 9 14.12 -10.01 4.03
CA PRO A 9 13.21 -10.48 5.09
C PRO A 9 11.73 -10.41 4.70
N VAL A 10 11.31 -9.37 3.98
CA VAL A 10 9.93 -9.23 3.50
C VAL A 10 9.59 -10.37 2.53
N PHE A 11 10.48 -10.67 1.58
CA PHE A 11 10.30 -11.79 0.66
C PHE A 11 10.31 -13.16 1.36
N LEU A 12 11.12 -13.32 2.42
CA LEU A 12 11.13 -14.55 3.22
C LEU A 12 9.80 -14.76 3.95
N ILE A 13 9.19 -13.71 4.50
CA ILE A 13 7.86 -13.77 5.13
C ILE A 13 6.80 -14.18 4.11
N VAL A 14 6.80 -13.56 2.93
CA VAL A 14 5.87 -13.91 1.83
C VAL A 14 6.06 -15.36 1.39
N ALA A 15 7.31 -15.80 1.20
CA ALA A 15 7.62 -17.17 0.81
C ALA A 15 7.19 -18.18 1.89
N ALA A 16 7.39 -17.86 3.17
CA ALA A 16 6.95 -18.70 4.28
C ALA A 16 5.42 -18.87 4.29
N GLY A 17 4.67 -17.78 4.12
CA GLY A 17 3.21 -17.82 4.00
C GLY A 17 2.74 -18.68 2.83
N TYR A 18 3.35 -18.50 1.65
CA TYR A 18 3.05 -19.30 0.46
C TYR A 18 3.35 -20.79 0.66
N ILE A 19 4.51 -21.13 1.23
CA ILE A 19 4.88 -22.53 1.51
C ILE A 19 3.91 -23.13 2.54
N PHE A 20 3.53 -22.37 3.56
CA PHE A 20 2.59 -22.82 4.58
C PHE A 20 1.20 -23.09 3.99
N GLU A 21 0.67 -22.19 3.17
CA GLU A 21 -0.58 -22.40 2.42
C GLU A 21 -0.53 -23.71 1.63
N ARG A 22 0.53 -23.90 0.85
CA ARG A 22 0.66 -25.05 -0.03
C ARG A 22 0.82 -26.37 0.71
N LYS A 23 1.51 -26.38 1.86
CA LYS A 23 1.74 -27.60 2.66
C LYS A 23 0.55 -27.93 3.55
N ALA A 24 0.01 -26.94 4.26
CA ALA A 24 -1.07 -27.14 5.22
C ALA A 24 -2.46 -27.12 4.57
N ARG A 25 -2.58 -26.66 3.31
CA ARG A 25 -3.85 -26.50 2.57
C ARG A 25 -4.89 -25.70 3.36
N VAL A 26 -4.41 -24.70 4.10
CA VAL A 26 -5.23 -23.82 4.94
C VAL A 26 -5.83 -22.72 4.06
N ASP A 27 -7.11 -22.42 4.29
CA ASP A 27 -7.75 -21.26 3.69
C ASP A 27 -7.31 -20.00 4.45
N PHE A 28 -6.63 -19.10 3.75
CA PHE A 28 -6.19 -17.82 4.31
C PHE A 28 -7.28 -16.74 4.32
N ARG A 29 -8.44 -16.96 3.71
CA ARG A 29 -9.53 -15.97 3.69
C ARG A 29 -9.89 -15.44 5.08
N PRO A 30 -10.06 -16.27 6.13
CA PRO A 30 -10.38 -15.75 7.46
C PRO A 30 -9.30 -14.82 8.02
N LEU A 31 -8.02 -15.09 7.73
CA LEU A 31 -6.91 -14.25 8.17
C LEU A 31 -6.89 -12.92 7.40
N THR A 32 -7.10 -12.97 6.07
CA THR A 32 -7.20 -11.77 5.23
C THR A 32 -8.38 -10.90 5.65
N ASP A 33 -9.56 -11.48 5.86
CA ASP A 33 -10.76 -10.78 6.29
C ASP A 33 -10.57 -10.16 7.68
N SER A 34 -9.97 -10.90 8.61
CA SER A 34 -9.63 -10.38 9.94
C SER A 34 -8.62 -9.21 9.84
N SER A 35 -7.65 -9.32 8.95
CA SER A 35 -6.69 -8.23 8.71
C SER A 35 -7.34 -6.98 8.16
N LEU A 36 -8.27 -7.13 7.22
CA LEU A 36 -8.94 -6.00 6.58
C LEU A 36 -10.00 -5.34 7.50
N TYR A 37 -10.83 -6.14 8.16
CA TYR A 37 -11.99 -5.64 8.90
C TYR A 37 -11.74 -5.42 10.39
N ILE A 38 -10.70 -6.04 10.97
CA ILE A 38 -10.41 -5.93 12.40
C ILE A 38 -9.07 -5.23 12.62
N PHE A 39 -7.98 -5.78 12.08
CA PHE A 39 -6.64 -5.28 12.39
C PHE A 39 -6.33 -3.95 11.70
N SER A 40 -6.79 -3.72 10.48
CA SER A 40 -6.56 -2.43 9.79
C SER A 40 -7.26 -1.27 10.51
N PRO A 41 -8.56 -1.36 10.88
CA PRO A 41 -9.20 -0.33 11.71
C PRO A 41 -8.56 -0.16 13.09
N ALA A 42 -8.18 -1.27 13.74
CA ALA A 42 -7.49 -1.21 15.03
C ALA A 42 -6.13 -0.51 14.93
N LEU A 43 -5.38 -0.74 13.84
CA LEU A 43 -4.11 -0.07 13.57
C LEU A 43 -4.33 1.43 13.35
N VAL A 44 -5.34 1.81 12.55
CA VAL A 44 -5.71 3.22 12.34
C VAL A 44 -6.06 3.88 13.67
N LEU A 45 -6.91 3.25 14.48
CA LEU A 45 -7.29 3.79 15.79
C LEU A 45 -6.09 3.91 16.74
N SER A 46 -5.25 2.87 16.81
CA SER A 46 -4.01 2.90 17.60
C SER A 46 -3.11 4.05 17.17
N ALA A 47 -3.02 4.31 15.87
CA ALA A 47 -2.20 5.40 15.35
C ALA A 47 -2.73 6.76 15.77
N LEU A 48 -4.05 6.97 15.67
CA LEU A 48 -4.71 8.23 16.06
C LEU A 48 -4.64 8.50 17.58
N VAL A 49 -4.56 7.46 18.41
CA VAL A 49 -4.52 7.59 19.88
C VAL A 49 -3.09 7.76 20.41
N LYS A 50 -2.12 7.06 19.83
CA LYS A 50 -0.75 7.01 20.36
C LYS A 50 0.19 8.08 19.79
N HIS A 51 -0.06 8.56 18.58
CA HIS A 51 0.82 9.52 17.94
C HIS A 51 0.22 10.92 18.05
N ASP A 52 0.97 11.85 18.63
CA ASP A 52 0.67 13.27 18.52
C ASP A 52 0.78 13.65 17.04
N ILE A 53 -0.37 13.79 16.39
CA ILE A 53 -0.48 14.16 14.99
C ILE A 53 -0.01 15.60 14.85
N SER A 54 1.28 15.79 14.60
CA SER A 54 1.82 17.08 14.19
C SER A 54 1.16 17.48 12.88
N LEU A 55 0.47 18.63 12.88
CA LEU A 55 -0.14 19.23 11.70
C LEU A 55 0.89 19.42 10.57
N ALA A 56 2.14 19.73 10.92
CA ALA A 56 3.23 19.87 9.96
C ALA A 56 3.56 18.53 9.28
N LEU A 57 3.81 17.47 10.06
CA LEU A 57 4.11 16.13 9.53
C LEU A 57 2.95 15.60 8.66
N THR A 58 1.71 15.84 9.09
CA THR A 58 0.51 15.45 8.33
C THR A 58 0.45 16.17 6.99
N GLY A 59 0.76 17.48 6.97
CA GLY A 59 0.84 18.27 5.74
C GLY A 59 1.90 17.75 4.78
N ASP A 60 3.08 17.41 5.29
CA ASP A 60 4.19 16.87 4.49
C ASP A 60 3.81 15.51 3.88
N ILE A 61 3.22 14.61 4.67
CA ILE A 61 2.76 13.29 4.19
C ILE A 61 1.66 13.44 3.15
N LEU A 62 0.69 14.34 3.35
CA LEU A 62 -0.38 14.61 2.38
C LEU A 62 0.19 15.15 1.07
N LEU A 63 1.11 16.12 1.13
CA LEU A 63 1.76 16.65 -0.05
C LEU A 63 2.54 15.56 -0.78
N PHE A 64 3.32 14.76 -0.06
CA PHE A 64 4.03 13.62 -0.62
C PHE A 64 3.08 12.66 -1.34
N MET A 65 1.95 12.31 -0.74
CA MET A 65 0.97 11.41 -1.36
C MET A 65 0.35 11.98 -2.63
N VAL A 66 -0.01 13.26 -2.64
CA VAL A 66 -0.57 13.92 -3.82
C VAL A 66 0.46 13.89 -4.95
N LEU A 67 1.70 14.27 -4.66
CA LEU A 67 2.80 14.25 -5.63
C LEU A 67 3.09 12.83 -6.13
N TYR A 68 3.21 11.86 -5.22
CA TYR A 68 3.42 10.45 -5.55
C TYR A 68 2.30 9.93 -6.47
N THR A 69 1.03 10.17 -6.10
CA THR A 69 -0.13 9.74 -6.87
C THR A 69 -0.13 10.37 -8.26
N ALA A 70 0.14 11.67 -8.35
CA ALA A 70 0.20 12.39 -9.62
C ALA A 70 1.33 11.87 -10.53
N VAL A 71 2.52 11.67 -9.97
CA VAL A 71 3.69 11.14 -10.70
C VAL A 71 3.43 9.72 -11.18
N MET A 72 2.92 8.83 -10.33
CA MET A 72 2.64 7.45 -10.70
C MET A 72 1.47 7.34 -11.70
N ALA A 73 0.46 8.20 -11.59
CA ALA A 73 -0.62 8.27 -12.56
C ALA A 73 -0.12 8.75 -13.93
N ALA A 74 0.76 9.76 -13.96
CA ALA A 74 1.40 10.22 -15.18
C ALA A 74 2.29 9.13 -15.80
N ALA A 75 3.07 8.43 -14.98
CA ALA A 75 3.89 7.30 -15.43
C ALA A 75 3.03 6.18 -16.03
N ALA A 76 1.94 5.80 -15.37
CA ALA A 76 1.00 4.81 -15.87
C ALA A 76 0.35 5.26 -17.18
N PHE A 77 -0.04 6.53 -17.30
CA PHE A 77 -0.62 7.09 -18.52
C PHE A 77 0.38 7.04 -19.70
N VAL A 78 1.62 7.49 -19.47
CA VAL A 78 2.68 7.47 -20.49
C VAL A 78 2.98 6.03 -20.91
N ALA A 79 3.15 5.11 -19.96
CA ALA A 79 3.40 3.70 -20.24
C ALA A 79 2.26 3.06 -21.05
N ALA A 80 1.00 3.29 -20.65
CA ALA A 80 -0.16 2.79 -21.39
C ALA A 80 -0.23 3.35 -22.82
N ARG A 81 0.18 4.61 -23.02
CA ARG A 81 0.17 5.25 -24.35
C ARG A 81 1.27 4.71 -25.27
N LEU A 82 2.45 4.42 -24.72
CA LEU A 82 3.58 3.84 -25.46
C LEU A 82 3.34 2.38 -25.82
N MET A 83 2.66 1.63 -24.94
CA MET A 83 2.38 0.20 -25.14
C MET A 83 1.04 -0.07 -25.84
N SER A 84 0.31 0.97 -26.25
CA SER A 84 -0.99 0.89 -26.95
C SER A 84 -2.01 0.00 -26.24
N PHE A 85 -2.11 0.13 -24.91
CA PHE A 85 -3.02 -0.66 -24.09
C PHE A 85 -4.50 -0.31 -24.34
N ASP A 86 -5.35 -1.32 -24.27
CA ASP A 86 -6.80 -1.16 -24.28
C ASP A 86 -7.32 -0.55 -22.96
N SER A 87 -8.62 -0.31 -22.86
CA SER A 87 -9.23 0.34 -21.69
C SER A 87 -9.15 -0.52 -20.42
N GLU A 88 -9.15 -1.84 -20.54
CA GLU A 88 -9.04 -2.76 -19.41
C GLU A 88 -7.59 -2.79 -18.89
N GLN A 89 -6.62 -2.92 -19.79
CA GLN A 89 -5.20 -2.89 -19.51
C GLN A 89 -4.77 -1.55 -18.90
N LYS A 90 -5.31 -0.43 -19.38
CA LYS A 90 -5.08 0.91 -18.79
C LYS A 90 -5.53 0.97 -17.33
N ARG A 91 -6.71 0.42 -17.02
CA ARG A 91 -7.25 0.40 -15.65
C ARG A 91 -6.42 -0.50 -14.75
N ALA A 92 -6.06 -1.70 -15.23
CA ALA A 92 -5.18 -2.61 -14.50
C ALA A 92 -3.81 -1.98 -14.21
N LEU A 93 -3.20 -1.32 -15.20
CA LEU A 93 -1.92 -0.64 -15.04
C LEU A 93 -2.03 0.53 -14.05
N SER A 94 -3.05 1.37 -14.17
CA SER A 94 -3.29 2.49 -13.25
C SER A 94 -3.46 2.00 -11.82
N LEU A 95 -4.29 0.98 -11.60
CA LEU A 95 -4.52 0.42 -10.26
C LEU A 95 -3.24 -0.14 -9.65
N THR A 96 -2.47 -0.92 -10.41
CA THR A 96 -1.25 -1.58 -9.91
C THR A 96 -0.07 -0.63 -9.74
N THR A 97 -0.02 0.47 -10.50
CA THR A 97 1.09 1.43 -10.49
C THR A 97 0.85 2.54 -9.46
N VAL A 98 -0.36 3.08 -9.39
CA VAL A 98 -0.69 4.19 -8.49
C VAL A 98 -0.88 3.70 -7.06
N PHE A 99 -1.59 2.58 -6.87
CA PHE A 99 -1.99 2.11 -5.55
C PHE A 99 -1.09 0.98 -5.06
N MET A 100 -0.05 1.35 -4.30
CA MET A 100 0.88 0.39 -3.71
C MET A 100 0.25 -0.39 -2.54
N ASN A 101 0.81 -1.56 -2.22
CA ASN A 101 0.47 -2.31 -1.00
C ASN A 101 1.18 -1.70 0.23
N VAL A 102 0.79 -0.48 0.58
CA VAL A 102 1.40 0.31 1.66
C VAL A 102 1.34 -0.38 3.03
N GLY A 103 0.31 -1.20 3.26
CA GLY A 103 0.14 -1.95 4.52
C GLY A 103 1.01 -3.19 4.58
N ASN A 104 0.71 -4.20 3.77
CA ASN A 104 1.33 -5.53 3.90
C ASN A 104 2.79 -5.56 3.44
N PHE A 105 3.17 -4.66 2.52
CA PHE A 105 4.56 -4.56 2.06
C PHE A 105 5.27 -3.35 2.66
N GLY A 106 4.61 -2.19 2.70
CA GLY A 106 5.22 -0.94 3.18
C GLY A 106 5.61 -0.98 4.66
N LEU A 107 4.71 -1.42 5.55
CA LEU A 107 4.98 -1.42 7.00
C LEU A 107 6.15 -2.35 7.40
N PRO A 108 6.24 -3.61 6.92
CA PRO A 108 7.40 -4.44 7.23
C PRO A 108 8.69 -3.88 6.64
N LEU A 109 8.63 -3.32 5.42
CA LEU A 109 9.80 -2.75 4.75
C LEU A 109 10.36 -1.56 5.53
N THR A 110 9.51 -0.64 5.99
CA THR A 110 9.93 0.53 6.78
C THR A 110 10.43 0.12 8.15
N TRP A 111 9.82 -0.87 8.80
CA TRP A 111 10.33 -1.44 10.05
C TRP A 111 11.74 -2.03 9.90
N PHE A 112 11.98 -2.85 8.87
CA PHE A 112 13.33 -3.42 8.67
C PHE A 112 14.37 -2.36 8.27
N ALA A 113 13.95 -1.28 7.62
CA ALA A 113 14.84 -0.20 7.19
C ALA A 113 15.19 0.78 8.30
N PHE A 114 14.19 1.17 9.11
CA PHE A 114 14.23 2.34 9.97
C PHE A 114 13.79 2.05 11.41
N GLY A 115 13.41 0.81 11.73
CA GLY A 115 12.96 0.41 13.05
C GLY A 115 11.65 1.07 13.47
N GLU A 116 11.53 1.33 14.77
CA GLU A 116 10.31 1.84 15.39
C GLU A 116 9.98 3.27 14.91
N GLU A 117 10.96 4.17 14.89
CA GLU A 117 10.78 5.55 14.44
C GLU A 117 10.21 5.64 13.01
N GLY A 118 10.72 4.84 12.07
CA GLY A 118 10.20 4.83 10.71
C GLY A 118 8.85 4.13 10.57
N LEU A 119 8.54 3.18 11.44
CA LEU A 119 7.24 2.51 11.45
C LEU A 119 6.13 3.48 11.86
N GLU A 120 6.36 4.36 12.84
CA GLU A 120 5.35 5.35 13.26
C GLU A 120 4.91 6.25 12.09
N ILE A 121 5.89 6.79 11.34
CA ILE A 121 5.63 7.62 10.14
C ILE A 121 4.95 6.78 9.06
N SER A 122 5.37 5.53 8.89
CA SER A 122 4.77 4.60 7.90
C SER A 122 3.32 4.24 8.24
N ILE A 123 2.96 4.17 9.52
CA ILE A 123 1.58 3.93 9.94
C ILE A 123 0.71 5.16 9.64
N MET A 124 1.19 6.39 9.93
CA MET A 124 0.47 7.60 9.51
C MET A 124 0.29 7.66 7.99
N THR A 125 1.33 7.28 7.24
CA THR A 125 1.28 7.17 5.78
C THR A 125 0.27 6.10 5.33
N PHE A 126 0.21 4.95 6.00
CA PHE A 126 -0.82 3.94 5.74
C PHE A 126 -2.24 4.50 5.97
N VAL A 127 -2.47 5.20 7.07
CA VAL A 127 -3.78 5.79 7.40
C VAL A 127 -4.23 6.77 6.32
N LEU A 128 -3.38 7.73 5.97
CA LEU A 128 -3.72 8.77 5.00
C LEU A 128 -3.86 8.20 3.58
N PHE A 129 -3.05 7.21 3.20
CA PHE A 129 -3.13 6.58 1.88
C PHE A 129 -4.37 5.71 1.69
N ASN A 130 -4.94 5.17 2.78
CA ASN A 130 -6.18 4.40 2.69
C ASN A 130 -7.39 5.23 2.25
N ILE A 131 -7.36 6.56 2.40
CA ILE A 131 -8.43 7.45 1.94
C ILE A 131 -8.54 7.44 0.41
N PRO A 132 -7.51 7.78 -0.38
CA PRO A 132 -7.55 7.68 -1.84
C PRO A 132 -7.67 6.22 -2.32
N LEU A 133 -7.08 5.25 -1.59
CA LEU A 133 -7.25 3.83 -1.92
C LEU A 133 -8.72 3.39 -1.82
N GLY A 134 -9.42 3.78 -0.77
CA GLY A 134 -10.83 3.47 -0.54
C GLY A 134 -11.81 4.32 -1.37
N THR A 135 -11.32 5.31 -2.12
CA THR A 135 -12.18 6.22 -2.91
C THR A 135 -11.78 6.22 -4.38
N LEU A 136 -10.65 6.85 -4.73
CA LEU A 136 -10.15 6.98 -6.09
C LEU A 136 -9.87 5.62 -6.75
N ALA A 137 -9.28 4.68 -6.02
CA ALA A 137 -9.00 3.36 -6.60
C ALA A 137 -10.29 2.63 -6.97
N ILE A 138 -11.34 2.73 -6.14
CA ILE A 138 -12.66 2.13 -6.42
C ILE A 138 -13.28 2.76 -7.67
N VAL A 139 -13.19 4.09 -7.82
CA VAL A 139 -13.71 4.81 -8.99
C VAL A 139 -13.01 4.34 -10.28
N ILE A 140 -11.68 4.23 -10.26
CA ILE A 140 -10.88 3.71 -11.38
C ILE A 140 -11.22 2.24 -11.66
N ALA A 141 -11.37 1.42 -10.61
CA ALA A 141 -11.74 0.02 -10.71
C ALA A 141 -13.16 -0.17 -11.30
N GLN A 142 -14.09 0.74 -11.05
CA GLN A 142 -15.43 0.74 -11.66
C GLN A 142 -15.45 1.28 -13.10
N GLY A 143 -14.41 2.00 -13.53
CA GLY A 143 -14.31 2.51 -14.91
C GLY A 143 -15.02 3.83 -15.13
N ARG A 144 -15.50 4.44 -14.03
CA ARG A 144 -16.12 5.76 -14.04
C ARG A 144 -15.03 6.82 -13.87
N GLY A 145 -14.18 7.02 -14.87
CA GLY A 145 -13.15 8.08 -14.77
C GLY A 145 -11.94 8.00 -15.69
N THR A 146 -11.89 7.05 -16.63
CA THR A 146 -10.85 7.03 -17.68
C THR A 146 -11.53 7.00 -19.04
N ALA A 147 -11.89 8.19 -19.51
CA ALA A 147 -12.13 8.47 -20.93
C ALA A 147 -10.80 8.92 -21.55
#